data_AF-A0A1I3VY58-F1
#
_entry.id   AF-A0A1I3VY58-F1
#
_cell.length_a   1.000
_cell.length_b   1.000
_cell.length_c   1.000
_cell.angle_alpha   90.00
_cell.angle_beta   90.00
_cell.angle_gamma   90.00
#
_symmetry.space_group_name_H-M   'P 1'
#
loop_
_entity.id
_entity.type
_entity.pdbx_description
1 polymer ?
#
loop_
_entity_poly.entity_id
_entity_poly.type
_entity_poly.pdbx_seq_one_letter_code
_entity_poly.pdbx_strand_id
1 'polypeptide(L)'
;MVGSWAEFSEFCETLADRGFERNTTVTHRFRSPKGVIIDAVPFGGLADAKGFIVWPPDDDPMMCVTGFDDALRHCLQMEINGGLVVNIVSLPGLAILKLLAWNDRRYASNKDAQDLALLLRLYGEVTKDRLFDSEAALMERHGFDMETAGAELLGQDMAAMASADTALHLLRIMLENGEDTTPNEHLVRDISRHLPGREYQHAENMLKYILSGLVVYERK
;
A
#
# COMPACT_ATOMS: atom_id res chain seq x y z
N MET A 1 -2.71 -8.15 14.41
CA MET A 1 -3.51 -9.24 13.83
C MET A 1 -4.51 -9.69 14.89
N VAL A 2 -5.74 -10.01 14.48
CA VAL A 2 -6.77 -10.58 15.36
C VAL A 2 -7.35 -11.83 14.69
N GLY A 3 -7.71 -12.83 15.50
CA GLY A 3 -8.32 -14.08 15.06
C GLY A 3 -9.84 -14.06 15.04
N SER A 4 -10.48 -13.09 15.71
CA SER A 4 -11.93 -13.02 15.83
C SER A 4 -12.47 -11.60 16.06
N TRP A 5 -13.77 -11.43 15.82
CA TRP A 5 -14.46 -10.16 16.10
C TRP A 5 -14.55 -9.89 17.60
N ALA A 6 -14.51 -10.93 18.43
CA ALA A 6 -14.47 -10.79 19.88
C ALA A 6 -13.14 -10.14 20.33
N GLU A 7 -12.00 -10.62 19.82
CA GLU A 7 -10.69 -10.02 20.09
C GLU A 7 -10.63 -8.55 19.62
N PHE A 8 -11.19 -8.26 18.44
CA PHE A 8 -11.23 -6.88 17.97
C PHE A 8 -12.14 -5.99 18.82
N SER A 9 -13.26 -6.54 19.33
CA SER A 9 -14.17 -5.83 20.23
C SER A 9 -13.48 -5.52 21.57
N GLU A 10 -12.75 -6.48 22.15
CA GLU A 10 -11.97 -6.29 23.37
C GLU A 10 -10.89 -5.19 23.19
N PHE A 11 -10.22 -5.17 22.03
CA PHE A 11 -9.30 -4.09 21.68
C PHE A 11 -10.00 -2.72 21.64
N CYS A 12 -11.19 -2.64 21.03
CA CYS A 12 -11.97 -1.40 20.96
C CYS A 12 -12.44 -0.93 22.35
N GLU A 13 -12.87 -1.85 23.20
CA GLU A 13 -13.26 -1.58 24.59
C GLU A 13 -12.06 -1.05 25.39
N THR A 14 -10.89 -1.66 25.24
CA THR A 14 -9.64 -1.19 25.87
C THR A 14 -9.28 0.24 25.45
N LEU A 15 -9.51 0.61 24.19
CA LEU A 15 -9.33 1.99 23.72
C LEU A 15 -10.36 2.93 24.37
N ALA A 16 -11.62 2.53 24.43
CA ALA A 16 -12.68 3.32 25.06
C ALA A 16 -12.40 3.59 26.54
N ASP A 17 -11.97 2.58 27.29
CA ASP A 17 -11.57 2.70 28.70
C ASP A 17 -10.40 3.66 28.92
N ARG A 18 -9.58 3.89 27.89
CA ARG A 18 -8.47 4.86 27.87
C ARG A 18 -8.89 6.24 27.35
N GLY A 19 -10.19 6.47 27.16
CA GLY A 19 -10.77 7.74 26.74
C GLY A 19 -10.75 7.98 25.23
N PHE A 20 -10.55 6.94 24.40
CA PHE A 20 -10.73 7.07 22.95
C PHE A 20 -12.22 7.01 22.61
N GLU A 21 -12.70 8.00 21.86
CA GLU A 21 -14.08 8.08 21.44
C GLU A 21 -14.25 7.44 20.06
N ARG A 22 -15.12 6.43 19.95
CA ARG A 22 -15.44 5.82 18.66
C ARG A 22 -16.27 6.77 17.80
N ASN A 23 -15.95 6.83 16.51
CA ASN A 23 -16.75 7.60 15.56
C ASN A 23 -18.08 6.89 15.29
N THR A 24 -19.16 7.67 15.20
CA THR A 24 -20.53 7.15 15.01
C THR A 24 -20.85 6.77 13.56
N THR A 25 -20.01 7.16 12.60
CA THR A 25 -20.26 6.97 11.16
C THR A 25 -19.22 6.07 10.50
N VAL A 26 -17.97 6.12 10.95
CA VAL A 26 -16.86 5.32 10.42
C VAL A 26 -16.46 4.30 11.48
N THR A 27 -16.89 3.06 11.30
CA THR A 27 -16.84 1.97 12.30
C THR A 27 -15.46 1.70 12.89
N HIS A 28 -14.40 1.90 12.11
CA HIS A 28 -13.00 1.68 12.50
C HIS A 28 -12.31 2.92 13.06
N ARG A 29 -12.98 4.08 13.13
CA ARG A 29 -12.36 5.35 13.49
C ARG A 29 -12.56 5.70 14.96
N PHE A 30 -11.50 6.20 15.57
CA PHE A 30 -11.46 6.70 16.95
C PHE A 30 -10.89 8.11 17.00
N ARG A 31 -11.26 8.87 18.03
CA ARG A 31 -10.64 10.13 18.41
C ARG A 31 -9.98 9.95 19.77
N SER A 32 -8.69 10.24 19.87
CA SER A 32 -7.96 10.18 21.13
C SER A 32 -8.39 11.30 22.10
N PRO A 33 -8.10 11.19 23.41
CA PRO A 33 -8.32 12.28 24.37
C PRO A 33 -7.64 13.62 23.98
N LYS A 34 -6.61 13.55 23.13
CA LYS A 34 -5.89 14.73 22.61
C LYS A 34 -6.44 15.22 21.26
N GLY A 35 -7.55 14.67 20.79
CA GLY A 35 -8.22 15.07 19.55
C GLY A 35 -7.67 14.44 18.27
N VAL A 36 -6.68 13.53 18.35
CA VAL A 36 -6.06 12.86 17.19
C VAL A 36 -7.00 11.80 16.64
N ILE A 37 -7.19 11.78 15.32
CA ILE A 37 -7.98 10.74 14.64
C ILE A 37 -7.11 9.51 14.39
N ILE A 38 -7.62 8.33 14.75
CA ILE A 38 -6.96 7.04 14.56
C ILE A 38 -7.94 6.09 13.87
N ASP A 39 -7.49 5.43 12.82
CA ASP A 39 -8.23 4.38 12.15
C ASP A 39 -7.64 3.03 12.57
N ALA A 40 -8.45 2.18 13.21
CA ALA A 40 -8.09 0.85 13.68
C ALA A 40 -8.75 -0.23 12.83
N VAL A 41 -8.00 -0.81 11.92
CA VAL A 41 -8.48 -1.82 10.97
C VAL A 41 -8.08 -3.22 11.44
N PRO A 42 -9.03 -4.12 11.71
CA PRO A 42 -8.73 -5.52 12.01
C PRO A 42 -8.29 -6.25 10.74
N PHE A 43 -7.35 -7.19 10.87
CA PHE A 43 -6.92 -8.09 9.81
C PHE A 43 -6.31 -9.37 10.42
N GLY A 44 -6.16 -10.41 9.61
CA GLY A 44 -5.74 -11.74 10.03
C GLY A 44 -6.84 -12.77 9.81
N GLY A 45 -7.14 -13.58 10.83
CA GLY A 45 -8.12 -14.68 10.75
C GLY A 45 -9.57 -14.29 10.50
N LEU A 46 -9.84 -12.98 10.35
CA LEU A 46 -11.15 -12.43 10.00
C LEU A 46 -11.39 -12.32 8.50
N ALA A 47 -10.33 -12.31 7.69
CA ALA A 47 -10.47 -12.16 6.25
C ALA A 47 -11.08 -13.43 5.64
N ASP A 48 -12.01 -13.25 4.71
CA ASP A 48 -12.54 -14.36 3.91
C ASP A 48 -11.50 -14.83 2.87
N ALA A 49 -11.86 -15.87 2.10
CA ALA A 49 -10.98 -16.42 1.05
C ALA A 49 -10.67 -15.43 -0.09
N LYS A 50 -11.36 -14.28 -0.16
CA LYS A 50 -11.12 -13.22 -1.13
C LYS A 50 -10.34 -12.04 -0.52
N GLY A 51 -9.95 -12.14 0.75
CA GLY A 51 -9.17 -11.12 1.45
C GLY A 51 -10.01 -9.95 1.96
N PHE A 52 -11.32 -10.13 2.16
CA PHE A 52 -12.20 -9.10 2.69
C PHE A 52 -12.63 -9.37 4.13
N ILE A 53 -12.75 -8.31 4.92
CA ILE A 53 -13.50 -8.31 6.18
C ILE A 53 -14.85 -7.65 5.98
N VAL A 54 -15.82 -8.12 6.75
CA VAL A 54 -17.20 -7.65 6.72
C VAL A 54 -17.60 -7.27 8.14
N TRP A 55 -17.90 -5.99 8.36
CA TRP A 55 -18.13 -5.46 9.71
C TRP A 55 -19.49 -5.93 10.26
N PRO A 56 -19.53 -6.60 11.43
CA PRO A 56 -20.80 -6.98 12.04
C PRO A 56 -21.52 -5.77 12.65
N PRO A 57 -22.86 -5.81 12.81
CA PRO A 57 -23.77 -6.90 12.42
C PRO A 57 -24.37 -6.73 11.00
N ASP A 58 -24.17 -5.57 10.38
CA ASP A 58 -24.92 -5.15 9.18
C ASP A 58 -24.26 -5.61 7.87
N ASP A 59 -23.12 -6.30 7.95
CA ASP A 59 -22.30 -6.78 6.84
C ASP A 59 -21.86 -5.69 5.84
N ASP A 60 -21.88 -4.42 6.25
CA ASP A 60 -21.47 -3.23 5.48
C ASP A 60 -20.86 -2.18 6.43
N PRO A 61 -19.68 -1.57 6.12
CA PRO A 61 -18.89 -1.72 4.90
C PRO A 61 -18.16 -3.06 4.78
N MET A 62 -17.91 -3.51 3.55
CA MET A 62 -16.88 -4.52 3.26
C MET A 62 -15.53 -3.82 3.04
N MET A 63 -14.43 -4.36 3.57
CA MET A 63 -13.09 -3.79 3.41
C MET A 63 -12.08 -4.85 3.00
N CYS A 64 -11.33 -4.61 1.92
CA CYS A 64 -10.20 -5.46 1.57
C CYS A 64 -9.07 -5.23 2.57
N VAL A 65 -8.55 -6.34 3.10
CA VAL A 65 -7.37 -6.37 3.96
C VAL A 65 -6.24 -7.20 3.35
N THR A 66 -6.37 -7.56 2.06
CA THR A 66 -5.28 -8.16 1.29
C THR A 66 -4.02 -7.30 1.43
N GLY A 67 -2.86 -7.94 1.56
CA GLY A 67 -1.58 -7.25 1.71
C GLY A 67 -1.28 -6.72 3.13
N PHE A 68 -2.21 -6.73 4.09
CA PHE A 68 -1.90 -6.31 5.47
C PHE A 68 -0.95 -7.28 6.17
N ASP A 69 -1.12 -8.59 5.96
CA ASP A 69 -0.19 -9.61 6.46
C ASP A 69 1.21 -9.47 5.84
N ASP A 70 1.29 -9.21 4.54
CA ASP A 70 2.54 -8.94 3.83
C ASP A 70 3.22 -7.69 4.37
N ALA A 71 2.47 -6.60 4.54
CA ALA A 71 2.97 -5.35 5.12
C ALA A 71 3.45 -5.53 6.57
N LEU A 72 2.78 -6.34 7.37
CA LEU A 72 3.19 -6.64 8.74
C LEU A 72 4.48 -7.48 8.78
N ARG A 73 4.60 -8.51 7.93
CA ARG A 73 5.80 -9.37 7.88
C ARG A 73 7.07 -8.59 7.50
N HIS A 74 6.92 -7.52 6.74
CA HIS A 74 8.02 -6.68 6.25
C HIS A 74 7.99 -5.26 6.86
N CYS A 75 7.35 -5.10 8.02
CA CYS A 75 7.31 -3.81 8.70
C CYS A 75 8.69 -3.41 9.25
N LEU A 76 8.88 -2.11 9.41
CA LEU A 76 10.04 -1.51 10.07
C LEU A 76 9.73 -1.34 11.55
N GLN A 77 10.67 -1.69 12.42
CA GLN A 77 10.57 -1.44 13.84
C GLN A 77 11.19 -0.08 14.17
N MET A 78 10.42 0.80 14.81
CA MET A 78 10.87 2.13 15.20
C MET A 78 10.62 2.39 16.68
N GLU A 79 11.65 2.79 17.40
CA GLU A 79 11.51 3.31 18.77
C GLU A 79 11.02 4.76 18.72
N ILE A 80 9.86 5.02 19.31
CA ILE A 80 9.23 6.37 19.28
C ILE A 80 9.31 7.08 20.62
N ASN A 81 9.50 6.37 21.74
CA ASN A 81 9.72 6.97 23.06
C ASN A 81 10.17 5.93 24.10
N GLY A 82 11.39 6.06 24.63
CA GLY A 82 11.83 5.41 25.86
C GLY A 82 11.58 3.89 25.91
N GLY A 83 11.96 3.17 24.85
CA GLY A 83 11.75 1.73 24.71
C GLY A 83 10.41 1.31 24.09
N LEU A 84 9.50 2.23 23.79
CA LEU A 84 8.30 1.92 23.00
C LEU A 84 8.68 1.74 21.53
N VAL A 85 8.77 0.48 21.11
CA VAL A 85 8.97 0.09 19.71
C VAL A 85 7.63 -0.17 19.04
N VAL A 86 7.39 0.48 17.91
CA VAL A 86 6.20 0.28 17.08
C VAL A 86 6.58 -0.23 15.70
N ASN A 87 5.70 -1.05 15.13
CA ASN A 87 5.81 -1.50 13.75
C ASN A 87 5.24 -0.42 12.83
N ILE A 88 6.03 0.00 11.83
CA ILE A 88 5.67 0.98 10.81
C ILE A 88 5.74 0.30 9.46
N VAL A 89 4.75 0.55 8.60
CA VAL A 89 4.75 0.02 7.24
C VAL A 89 5.95 0.55 6.45
N SER A 90 6.64 -0.33 5.72
CA SER A 90 7.70 0.08 4.79
C SER A 90 7.10 0.81 3.58
N LEU A 91 7.91 1.58 2.83
CA LEU A 91 7.40 2.29 1.64
C LEU A 91 6.86 1.33 0.55
N PRO A 92 7.49 0.19 0.24
CA PRO A 92 6.90 -0.79 -0.69
C PRO A 92 5.61 -1.40 -0.15
N GLY A 93 5.55 -1.70 1.16
CA GLY A 93 4.31 -2.16 1.80
C GLY A 93 3.19 -1.12 1.71
N LEU A 94 3.52 0.15 1.88
CA LEU A 94 2.58 1.26 1.73
C LEU A 94 2.10 1.35 0.27
N ALA A 95 2.99 1.19 -0.72
CA ALA A 95 2.61 1.16 -2.13
C ALA A 95 1.62 0.03 -2.45
N ILE A 96 1.87 -1.19 -1.96
CA ILE A 96 0.96 -2.34 -2.07
C ILE A 96 -0.42 -1.98 -1.50
N LEU A 97 -0.46 -1.52 -0.25
CA LEU A 97 -1.73 -1.20 0.42
C LEU A 97 -2.48 -0.06 -0.29
N LYS A 98 -1.76 0.93 -0.83
CA LYS A 98 -2.35 2.04 -1.58
C LYS A 98 -2.90 1.62 -2.92
N LEU A 99 -2.24 0.72 -3.63
CA LEU A 99 -2.73 0.18 -4.89
C LEU A 99 -4.00 -0.65 -4.70
N LEU A 100 -4.04 -1.50 -3.68
CA LEU A 100 -5.23 -2.27 -3.30
C LEU A 100 -6.37 -1.33 -2.89
N ALA A 101 -6.10 -0.35 -2.01
CA ALA A 101 -7.09 0.63 -1.59
C ALA A 101 -7.62 1.47 -2.76
N TRP A 102 -6.74 1.90 -3.69
CA TRP A 102 -7.15 2.61 -4.90
C TRP A 102 -8.13 1.76 -5.71
N ASN A 103 -7.84 0.47 -5.93
CA ASN A 103 -8.74 -0.39 -6.68
C ASN A 103 -10.16 -0.44 -6.07
N ASP A 104 -10.24 -0.50 -4.74
CA ASP A 104 -11.51 -0.59 -4.03
C ASP A 104 -12.30 0.72 -4.00
N ARG A 105 -11.61 1.87 -3.83
CA ARG A 105 -12.27 3.15 -3.52
C ARG A 105 -11.95 4.30 -4.46
N ARG A 106 -11.33 4.06 -5.63
CA ARG A 106 -10.99 5.10 -6.63
C ARG A 106 -12.15 6.01 -7.03
N TYR A 107 -13.38 5.50 -7.03
CA TYR A 107 -14.57 6.31 -7.37
C TYR A 107 -15.04 7.21 -6.22
N ALA A 108 -14.62 6.93 -4.98
CA ALA A 108 -14.95 7.69 -3.78
C ALA A 108 -13.83 8.62 -3.32
N SER A 109 -12.57 8.30 -3.63
CA SER A 109 -11.41 9.10 -3.24
C SER A 109 -10.25 8.99 -4.22
N ASN A 110 -9.56 10.10 -4.46
CA ASN A 110 -8.32 10.17 -5.23
C ASN A 110 -7.04 10.15 -4.37
N LYS A 111 -7.17 10.07 -3.03
CA LYS A 111 -6.02 10.16 -2.11
C LYS A 111 -5.00 9.06 -2.34
N ASP A 112 -5.45 7.84 -2.65
CA ASP A 112 -4.52 6.74 -2.89
C ASP A 112 -3.72 6.93 -4.18
N ALA A 113 -4.33 7.48 -5.24
CA ALA A 113 -3.60 7.86 -6.46
C ALA A 113 -2.59 8.99 -6.19
N GLN A 114 -2.94 9.95 -5.34
CA GLN A 114 -2.02 11.00 -4.91
C GLN A 114 -0.83 10.45 -4.12
N ASP A 115 -1.07 9.53 -3.19
CA ASP A 115 -0.02 8.89 -2.39
C ASP A 115 0.89 8.02 -3.27
N LEU A 116 0.32 7.26 -4.21
CA LEU A 116 1.09 6.48 -5.19
C LEU A 116 1.95 7.38 -6.08
N ALA A 117 1.41 8.50 -6.57
CA ALA A 117 2.16 9.48 -7.34
C ALA A 117 3.33 10.08 -6.52
N LEU A 118 3.13 10.31 -5.22
CA LEU A 118 4.19 10.78 -4.34
C LEU A 118 5.30 9.74 -4.14
N LEU A 119 4.91 8.48 -3.89
CA LEU A 119 5.84 7.37 -3.75
C LEU A 119 6.69 7.20 -5.02
N LEU A 120 6.06 7.19 -6.19
CA LEU A 120 6.74 7.09 -7.48
C LEU A 120 7.82 8.16 -7.67
N ARG A 121 7.55 9.38 -7.23
CA ARG A 121 8.49 10.51 -7.37
C ARG A 121 9.64 10.48 -6.38
N LEU A 122 9.41 9.92 -5.20
CA LEU A 122 10.36 10.04 -4.08
C LEU A 122 11.12 8.75 -3.78
N TYR A 123 10.68 7.60 -4.29
CA TYR A 123 11.28 6.34 -3.91
C TYR A 123 12.75 6.25 -4.30
N GLY A 124 13.10 6.71 -5.52
CA GLY A 124 14.50 6.76 -5.96
C GLY A 124 15.37 7.63 -5.05
N GLU A 125 14.88 8.81 -4.67
CA GLU A 125 15.61 9.71 -3.75
C GLU A 125 15.80 9.11 -2.36
N VAL A 126 14.74 8.49 -1.81
CA VAL A 126 14.78 7.85 -0.49
C VAL A 126 15.71 6.63 -0.49
N THR A 127 15.86 5.96 -1.64
CA THR A 127 16.71 4.78 -1.81
C THR A 127 18.01 5.07 -2.56
N LYS A 128 18.39 6.34 -2.70
CA LYS A 128 19.54 6.76 -3.55
C LYS A 128 20.83 6.00 -3.23
N ASP A 129 21.14 5.81 -1.95
CA ASP A 129 22.38 5.17 -1.53
C ASP A 129 22.38 3.70 -2.01
N ARG A 130 21.24 3.01 -1.88
CA ARG A 130 21.07 1.66 -2.43
C ARG A 130 21.15 1.66 -3.96
N LEU A 131 20.54 2.63 -4.63
CA LEU A 131 20.58 2.75 -6.09
C LEU A 131 22.01 2.89 -6.62
N PHE A 132 22.85 3.67 -5.95
CA PHE A 132 24.25 3.89 -6.37
C PHE A 132 25.19 2.77 -5.89
N ASP A 133 24.97 2.21 -4.69
CA ASP A 133 25.91 1.28 -4.08
C ASP A 133 25.63 -0.18 -4.46
N SER A 134 24.34 -0.58 -4.50
CA SER A 134 23.93 -1.98 -4.65
C SER A 134 23.16 -2.27 -5.93
N GLU A 135 22.56 -1.25 -6.56
CA GLU A 135 21.72 -1.39 -7.76
C GLU A 135 22.26 -0.56 -8.95
N ALA A 136 23.58 -0.37 -9.04
CA ALA A 136 24.20 0.46 -10.08
C ALA A 136 23.79 0.04 -11.52
N ALA A 137 23.61 -1.26 -11.76
CA ALA A 137 23.14 -1.78 -13.05
C ALA A 137 21.69 -1.37 -13.39
N LEU A 138 20.85 -1.14 -12.37
CA LEU A 138 19.52 -0.58 -12.55
C LEU A 138 19.63 0.89 -12.95
N MET A 139 20.48 1.68 -12.28
CA MET A 139 20.73 3.08 -12.64
C MET A 139 21.26 3.23 -14.08
N GLU A 140 22.22 2.40 -14.49
CA GLU A 140 22.75 2.41 -15.86
C GLU A 140 21.65 2.12 -16.90
N ARG A 141 20.79 1.13 -16.64
CA ARG A 141 19.67 0.76 -17.52
C ARG A 141 18.68 1.91 -17.73
N HIS A 142 18.50 2.74 -16.71
CA HIS A 142 17.60 3.90 -16.71
C HIS A 142 18.29 5.21 -17.07
N GLY A 143 19.54 5.17 -17.56
CA GLY A 143 20.27 6.38 -17.97
C GLY A 143 20.55 7.33 -16.81
N PHE A 144 20.72 6.78 -15.59
CA PHE A 144 20.93 7.51 -14.34
C PHE A 144 19.75 8.40 -13.90
N ASP A 145 18.55 8.16 -14.44
CA ASP A 145 17.33 8.78 -13.95
C ASP A 145 16.85 8.05 -12.67
N MET A 146 16.92 8.75 -11.53
CA MET A 146 16.55 8.21 -10.23
C MET A 146 15.05 7.96 -10.10
N GLU A 147 14.20 8.72 -10.80
CA GLU A 147 12.76 8.58 -10.71
C GLU A 147 12.34 7.26 -11.40
N THR A 148 12.82 7.02 -12.62
CA THR A 148 12.50 5.79 -13.36
C THR A 148 13.18 4.54 -12.77
N ALA A 149 14.45 4.64 -12.37
CA ALA A 149 15.13 3.56 -11.66
C ALA A 149 14.44 3.25 -10.33
N GLY A 150 14.03 4.28 -9.59
CA GLY A 150 13.26 4.15 -8.36
C GLY A 150 11.92 3.46 -8.57
N ALA A 151 11.21 3.74 -9.67
CA ALA A 151 9.95 3.06 -9.98
C ALA A 151 10.13 1.55 -10.21
N GLU A 152 11.15 1.14 -10.97
CA GLU A 152 11.44 -0.29 -11.14
C GLU A 152 11.88 -0.94 -9.83
N LEU A 153 12.72 -0.26 -9.05
CA LEU A 153 13.15 -0.74 -7.73
C LEU A 153 11.96 -0.94 -6.78
N LEU A 154 11.02 0.01 -6.76
CA LEU A 154 9.79 -0.10 -5.98
C LEU A 154 9.00 -1.34 -6.39
N GLY A 155 8.86 -1.61 -7.68
CA GLY A 155 8.21 -2.82 -8.18
C GLY A 155 8.91 -4.10 -7.73
N GLN A 156 10.24 -4.14 -7.77
CA GLN A 156 11.03 -5.29 -7.29
C GLN A 156 10.82 -5.52 -5.78
N ASP A 157 10.85 -4.45 -4.99
CA ASP A 157 10.64 -4.53 -3.55
C ASP A 157 9.20 -4.91 -3.19
N MET A 158 8.22 -4.43 -3.95
CA MET A 158 6.83 -4.84 -3.79
C MET A 158 6.67 -6.35 -4.03
N ALA A 159 7.28 -6.90 -5.09
CA ALA A 159 7.20 -8.33 -5.36
C ALA A 159 7.96 -9.18 -4.32
N ALA A 160 9.08 -8.68 -3.80
CA ALA A 160 9.81 -9.35 -2.73
C ALA A 160 9.01 -9.48 -1.42
N MET A 161 8.03 -8.59 -1.23
CA MET A 161 7.17 -8.57 -0.05
C MET A 161 5.84 -9.31 -0.25
N ALA A 162 5.28 -9.24 -1.46
CA ALA A 162 3.97 -9.77 -1.77
C ALA A 162 3.94 -11.31 -1.67
N SER A 163 2.92 -11.85 -1.00
CA SER A 163 2.55 -13.26 -1.19
C SER A 163 2.07 -13.50 -2.63
N ALA A 164 2.00 -14.76 -3.06
CA ALA A 164 1.53 -15.10 -4.41
C ALA A 164 0.12 -14.53 -4.69
N ASP A 165 -0.80 -14.63 -3.73
CA ASP A 165 -2.15 -14.10 -3.88
C ASP A 165 -2.17 -12.57 -3.99
N THR A 166 -1.36 -11.88 -3.18
CA THR A 166 -1.20 -10.43 -3.27
C THR A 166 -0.57 -10.03 -4.61
N ALA A 167 0.49 -10.72 -5.06
CA ALA A 167 1.15 -10.43 -6.34
C ALA A 167 0.17 -10.56 -7.52
N LEU A 168 -0.61 -11.64 -7.56
CA LEU A 168 -1.67 -11.84 -8.56
C LEU A 168 -2.72 -10.72 -8.53
N HIS A 169 -3.12 -10.27 -7.34
CA HIS A 169 -4.05 -9.16 -7.20
C HIS A 169 -3.44 -7.84 -7.71
N LEU A 170 -2.19 -7.54 -7.36
CA LEU A 170 -1.48 -6.35 -7.83
C LEU A 170 -1.38 -6.34 -9.36
N LEU A 171 -0.97 -7.46 -9.97
CA LEU A 171 -0.90 -7.61 -11.42
C LEU A 171 -2.26 -7.38 -12.09
N ARG A 172 -3.34 -7.96 -11.52
CA ARG A 172 -4.71 -7.76 -12.03
C ARG A 172 -5.15 -6.29 -11.96
N ILE A 173 -4.73 -5.55 -10.95
CA ILE A 173 -5.04 -4.12 -10.82
C ILE A 173 -4.23 -3.32 -11.84
N MET A 174 -2.94 -3.65 -11.98
CA MET A 174 -2.00 -2.86 -12.75
C MET A 174 -2.08 -3.09 -14.25
N LEU A 175 -2.54 -4.24 -14.73
CA LEU A 175 -2.61 -4.57 -16.16
C LEU A 175 -4.00 -4.32 -16.75
N GLU A 176 -4.03 -3.78 -17.96
CA GLU A 176 -5.26 -3.64 -18.76
C GLU A 176 -5.65 -4.99 -19.37
N ASN A 177 -6.83 -5.51 -19.01
CA ASN A 177 -7.50 -6.67 -19.66
C ASN A 177 -6.64 -7.92 -19.97
N GLY A 178 -5.59 -8.19 -19.19
CA GLY A 178 -4.73 -9.38 -19.35
C GLY A 178 -3.66 -9.27 -20.43
N GLU A 179 -3.36 -8.07 -20.93
CA GLU A 179 -2.16 -7.84 -21.74
C GLU A 179 -0.92 -7.71 -20.84
N ASP A 180 0.19 -8.35 -21.22
CA ASP A 180 1.36 -8.54 -20.33
C ASP A 180 2.12 -7.25 -19.96
N THR A 181 1.88 -6.12 -20.63
CA THR A 181 2.71 -4.90 -20.44
C THR A 181 1.98 -3.57 -20.47
N THR A 182 0.66 -3.55 -20.74
CA THR A 182 -0.12 -2.32 -20.82
C THR A 182 -0.67 -1.97 -19.43
N PRO A 183 -0.27 -0.82 -18.82
CA PRO A 183 -0.81 -0.45 -17.52
C PRO A 183 -2.30 -0.07 -17.61
N ASN A 184 -3.04 -0.34 -16.53
CA ASN A 184 -4.44 0.02 -16.37
C ASN A 184 -4.69 1.51 -16.63
N GLU A 185 -5.55 1.82 -17.60
CA GLU A 185 -5.77 3.19 -18.07
C GLU A 185 -6.29 4.11 -16.96
N HIS A 186 -7.16 3.59 -16.09
CA HIS A 186 -7.69 4.36 -14.97
C HIS A 186 -6.62 4.71 -13.96
N LEU A 187 -5.70 3.78 -13.66
CA LEU A 187 -4.59 4.01 -12.74
C LEU A 187 -3.63 5.07 -13.30
N VAL A 188 -3.25 4.94 -14.57
CA VAL A 188 -2.39 5.92 -15.26
C VAL A 188 -3.02 7.32 -15.20
N ARG A 189 -4.30 7.41 -15.57
CA ARG A 189 -5.04 8.68 -15.57
C ARG A 189 -5.12 9.29 -14.17
N ASP A 190 -5.40 8.50 -13.15
CA ASP A 190 -5.57 9.04 -11.80
C ASP A 190 -4.23 9.48 -11.21
N ILE A 191 -3.14 8.71 -11.41
CA ILE A 191 -1.78 9.08 -10.98
C ILE A 191 -1.28 10.32 -11.72
N SER A 192 -1.47 10.39 -13.05
CA SER A 192 -0.98 11.52 -13.86
C SER A 192 -1.50 12.88 -13.36
N ARG A 193 -2.74 12.95 -12.86
CA ARG A 193 -3.30 14.20 -12.28
C ARG A 193 -2.50 14.75 -11.09
N HIS A 194 -1.70 13.91 -10.44
CA HIS A 194 -0.93 14.24 -9.25
C HIS A 194 0.58 14.34 -9.50
N LEU A 195 1.07 13.98 -10.70
CA LEU A 195 2.45 14.19 -11.11
C LEU A 195 2.70 15.64 -11.60
N PRO A 196 3.92 16.17 -11.46
CA PRO A 196 4.33 17.42 -12.10
C PRO A 196 4.04 17.40 -13.60
N GLY A 197 3.60 18.52 -14.17
CA GLY A 197 3.21 18.61 -15.58
C GLY A 197 1.91 17.89 -15.95
N ARG A 198 1.40 17.00 -15.09
CA ARG A 198 0.21 16.16 -15.31
C ARG A 198 0.27 15.33 -16.58
N GLU A 199 1.47 14.86 -16.91
CA GLU A 199 1.74 14.16 -18.15
C GLU A 199 1.32 12.69 -18.03
N TYR A 200 0.36 12.29 -18.86
CA TYR A 200 -0.12 10.92 -18.93
C TYR A 200 1.01 9.94 -19.26
N GLN A 201 1.86 10.30 -20.24
CA GLN A 201 2.97 9.45 -20.68
C GLN A 201 3.98 9.20 -19.56
N HIS A 202 4.24 10.21 -18.73
CA HIS A 202 5.14 10.06 -17.58
C HIS A 202 4.57 9.05 -16.58
N ALA A 203 3.29 9.19 -16.19
CA ALA A 203 2.63 8.22 -15.31
C ALA A 203 2.62 6.81 -15.90
N GLU A 204 2.37 6.69 -17.20
CA GLU A 204 2.34 5.39 -17.89
C GLU A 204 3.71 4.71 -17.84
N ASN A 205 4.78 5.45 -18.12
CA ASN A 205 6.15 4.94 -18.09
C ASN A 205 6.53 4.48 -16.68
N MET A 206 6.20 5.28 -15.65
CA MET A 206 6.46 4.93 -14.25
C MET A 206 5.76 3.63 -13.84
N LEU A 207 4.51 3.43 -14.26
CA LEU A 207 3.78 2.20 -13.99
C LEU A 207 4.33 1.00 -14.76
N LYS A 208 4.81 1.18 -16.01
CA LYS A 208 5.54 0.14 -16.75
C LYS A 208 6.81 -0.30 -16.02
N TYR A 209 7.51 0.62 -15.38
CA TYR A 209 8.70 0.28 -14.60
C TYR A 209 8.35 -0.47 -13.31
N ILE A 210 7.31 -0.07 -12.57
CA ILE A 210 6.81 -0.91 -11.45
C ILE A 210 6.47 -2.32 -11.95
N LEU A 211 5.71 -2.44 -13.04
CA LEU A 211 5.33 -3.74 -13.62
C LEU A 211 6.55 -4.59 -13.99
N SER A 212 7.57 -4.00 -14.61
CA SER A 212 8.82 -4.70 -14.90
C SER A 212 9.48 -5.25 -13.64
N GLY A 213 9.49 -4.46 -12.55
CA GLY A 213 10.02 -4.92 -11.26
C GLY A 213 9.21 -6.07 -10.65
N LEU A 214 7.88 -5.99 -10.72
CA LEU A 214 6.98 -7.02 -10.21
C LEU A 214 7.15 -8.36 -10.93
N VAL A 215 7.20 -8.36 -12.26
CA VAL A 215 7.24 -9.58 -13.09
C VAL A 215 8.61 -10.28 -13.07
N VAL A 216 9.71 -9.53 -12.94
CA VAL A 216 11.06 -10.11 -12.88
C VAL A 216 11.27 -10.97 -11.63
N TYR A 217 10.57 -10.65 -10.53
CA TYR A 217 10.71 -11.37 -9.27
C TYR A 217 9.98 -12.73 -9.26
N GLU A 218 8.86 -12.88 -9.98
CA GLU A 218 8.14 -14.17 -10.09
C GLU A 218 8.93 -15.26 -10.84
N ARG A 219 10.01 -14.89 -11.54
CA ARG A 219 10.85 -15.82 -12.32
C ARG A 219 12.10 -16.31 -11.58
N LYS A 220 12.32 -15.92 -10.33
CA LYS A 220 13.43 -16.38 -9.48
C LYS A 220 12.92 -17.32 -8.39
#